data_AF-A0AAX1MYM7-F1
#
_entry.id   AF-A0AAX1MYM7-F1
#
_cell.length_a   1.000
_cell.length_b   1.000
_cell.length_c   1.000
_cell.angle_alpha   90.00
_cell.angle_beta   90.00
_cell.angle_gamma   90.00
#
_symmetry.space_group_name_H-M   'P 1'
#
loop_
_entity.id
_entity.type
_entity.pdbx_description
1 polymer ?
#
loop_
_entity_poly.entity_id
_entity_poly.type
_entity_poly.pdbx_seq_one_letter_code
_entity_poly.pdbx_strand_id
1 'polypeptide(L)'
;MYYELAFGIVSSQEKKLTPVEIDQLLAKGYFRHSLNMATYEMMYFDDKMQGVLPLRCRLENNMLSKSHRKKIRQTRNKFEVVIEPLNITEDHKTLFTEYRKKRFDEEDKSLLHYFGVDSDKDIGLIPYNTWQINFYANGQLAAASFFDVGEKSLSSLMAIYHEDFKNAGLGFISMLFEIEWSLEHNMDFYYPGYTLDMPSCFDYKLRLPNVEFYNWKDEWLKWEKINFKTTKRYRTLHSIKAIIEQVNDICIVKGQVAEEQNFFSSMWHDMFDYTQAVEAPIYASFPIGQYHQMVIIYLPDEDIFLVKPHLFNFESSLPPYIKTDSPEDIALFIGAYFAHLQLIDVRLTSALDNFRSLITDSNIEFDIVETLGNVGRHPNYKWISLRKDEDQWMVMPLWDESKKTYLFHPMVFKRDQNRWVSPFGLCSDAIAILKISDYICSKESNWHDLLSEND
;
A
#
# COMPACT_ATOMS: atom_id res chain seq x y z
N MET A 1 -10.39 -5.15 -11.98
CA MET A 1 -9.89 -5.05 -10.58
C MET A 1 -9.77 -3.57 -10.23
N TYR A 2 -9.75 -3.20 -8.94
CA TYR A 2 -9.63 -1.80 -8.48
C TYR A 2 -8.52 -0.99 -9.22
N TYR A 3 -7.50 -1.69 -9.69
CA TYR A 3 -6.37 -1.23 -10.51
C TYR A 3 -6.72 -0.40 -11.76
N GLU A 4 -7.76 -0.75 -12.51
CA GLU A 4 -8.11 -0.03 -13.76
C GLU A 4 -8.94 1.24 -13.52
N LEU A 5 -9.47 1.41 -12.30
CA LEU A 5 -10.63 2.27 -12.04
C LEU A 5 -10.32 3.45 -11.14
N ALA A 6 -9.13 3.54 -10.56
CA ALA A 6 -8.83 4.55 -9.53
C ALA A 6 -7.38 5.02 -9.54
N PHE A 7 -6.58 4.65 -10.55
CA PHE A 7 -5.17 4.98 -10.61
C PHE A 7 -4.68 5.11 -12.05
N GLY A 8 -4.08 6.24 -12.39
CA GLY A 8 -3.42 6.43 -13.68
C GLY A 8 -2.11 7.19 -13.47
N ILE A 9 -1.01 6.66 -14.03
CA ILE A 9 0.28 7.36 -14.11
C ILE A 9 0.58 7.62 -15.58
N VAL A 10 0.98 8.84 -15.88
CA VAL A 10 1.66 9.18 -17.12
C VAL A 10 3.10 9.56 -16.76
N SER A 11 4.04 8.70 -17.15
CA SER A 11 5.46 8.94 -16.93
C SER A 11 6.03 9.88 -17.97
N SER A 12 6.67 10.95 -17.50
CA SER A 12 7.36 11.88 -18.39
C SER A 12 8.65 11.32 -18.97
N GLN A 13 9.18 10.22 -18.40
CA GLN A 13 10.38 9.54 -18.90
C GLN A 13 10.10 8.81 -20.23
N GLU A 14 8.84 8.40 -20.44
CA GLU A 14 8.40 7.74 -21.68
C GLU A 14 8.06 8.76 -22.77
N LYS A 15 7.56 9.94 -22.37
CA LYS A 15 7.19 11.02 -23.28
C LYS A 15 7.26 12.38 -22.59
N LYS A 16 7.97 13.32 -23.20
CA LYS A 16 7.94 14.73 -22.76
C LYS A 16 6.55 15.31 -23.03
N LEU A 17 5.85 15.70 -21.97
CA LEU A 17 4.52 16.28 -22.05
C LEU A 17 4.62 17.74 -22.54
N THR A 18 3.80 18.07 -23.52
CA THR A 18 3.61 19.46 -23.97
C THR A 18 2.69 20.22 -23.00
N PRO A 19 2.75 21.57 -22.97
CA PRO A 19 1.84 22.38 -22.15
C PRO A 19 0.35 22.06 -22.39
N VAL A 20 -0.04 21.76 -23.63
CA VAL A 20 -1.41 21.36 -23.99
C VAL A 20 -1.78 19.99 -23.40
N GLU A 21 -0.86 19.02 -23.42
CA GLU A 21 -1.09 17.70 -22.84
C GLU A 21 -1.20 17.77 -21.31
N ILE A 22 -0.42 18.65 -20.66
CA ILE A 22 -0.55 18.93 -19.23
C ILE A 22 -1.95 19.47 -18.92
N ASP A 23 -2.44 20.46 -19.68
CA ASP A 23 -3.80 20.99 -19.51
C ASP A 23 -4.87 19.90 -19.67
N GLN A 24 -4.71 19.01 -20.65
CA GLN A 24 -5.62 17.89 -20.89
C GLN A 24 -5.64 16.88 -19.72
N LEU A 25 -4.47 16.60 -19.13
CA LEU A 25 -4.36 15.73 -17.96
C LEU A 25 -4.98 16.39 -16.72
N LEU A 26 -4.66 17.66 -16.46
CA LEU A 26 -5.26 18.44 -15.36
C LEU A 26 -6.78 18.48 -15.48
N ALA A 27 -7.32 18.67 -16.69
CA ALA A 27 -8.76 18.65 -16.95
C ALA A 27 -9.43 17.29 -16.65
N LYS A 28 -8.67 16.20 -16.63
CA LYS A 28 -9.11 14.84 -16.25
C LYS A 28 -8.80 14.49 -14.78
N GLY A 29 -8.50 15.49 -13.95
CA GLY A 29 -8.24 15.30 -12.53
C GLY A 29 -6.85 14.74 -12.20
N TYR A 30 -5.93 14.68 -13.16
CA TYR A 30 -4.53 14.38 -12.87
C TYR A 30 -3.89 15.56 -12.15
N PHE A 31 -2.85 15.28 -11.37
CA PHE A 31 -1.98 16.26 -10.75
C PHE A 31 -0.55 15.73 -10.74
N ARG A 32 0.41 16.64 -10.62
CA ARG A 32 1.83 16.27 -10.63
C ARG A 32 2.20 15.50 -9.37
N HIS A 33 2.95 14.43 -9.57
CA HIS A 33 3.65 13.69 -8.53
C HIS A 33 5.07 13.43 -9.01
N SER A 34 6.03 14.22 -8.50
CA SER A 34 7.43 14.13 -8.89
C SER A 34 7.61 14.38 -10.40
N LEU A 35 8.20 13.45 -11.14
CA LEU A 35 8.31 13.53 -12.60
C LEU A 35 7.00 13.19 -13.33
N ASN A 36 6.06 12.52 -12.67
CA ASN A 36 4.88 11.95 -13.32
C ASN A 36 3.63 12.80 -13.12
N MET A 37 2.64 12.60 -13.98
CA MET A 37 1.25 13.01 -13.69
C MET A 37 0.51 11.79 -13.17
N ALA A 38 -0.12 11.92 -12.00
CA ALA A 38 -0.89 10.86 -11.37
C ALA A 38 -2.34 11.29 -11.19
N THR A 39 -3.25 10.32 -11.24
CA THR A 39 -4.66 10.52 -10.85
C THR A 39 -5.06 9.36 -9.97
N TYR A 40 -5.71 9.66 -8.84
CA TYR A 40 -6.24 8.63 -7.96
C TYR A 40 -7.41 9.09 -7.11
N GLU A 41 -8.42 8.22 -6.96
CA GLU A 41 -9.67 8.53 -6.23
C GLU A 41 -9.55 8.41 -4.72
N MET A 42 -8.53 7.71 -4.23
CA MET A 42 -8.26 7.53 -2.81
C MET A 42 -6.77 7.66 -2.54
N MET A 43 -6.42 7.97 -1.29
CA MET A 43 -5.05 7.92 -0.79
C MET A 43 -5.04 7.58 0.69
N TYR A 44 -3.95 6.97 1.16
CA TYR A 44 -3.72 6.80 2.59
C TYR A 44 -3.06 8.07 3.15
N PHE A 45 -3.73 8.75 4.07
CA PHE A 45 -3.28 10.01 4.67
C PHE A 45 -3.80 10.16 6.10
N ASP A 46 -2.93 10.54 7.03
CA ASP A 46 -3.25 10.72 8.46
C ASP A 46 -3.89 9.45 9.07
N ASP A 47 -3.18 8.33 8.87
CA ASP A 47 -3.55 6.98 9.30
C ASP A 47 -4.91 6.46 8.81
N LYS A 48 -5.43 7.04 7.72
CA LYS A 48 -6.73 6.67 7.13
C LYS A 48 -6.73 6.71 5.62
N MET A 49 -7.50 5.82 5.03
CA MET A 49 -7.91 5.90 3.64
C MET A 49 -8.92 7.03 3.47
N GLN A 50 -8.58 7.99 2.60
CA GLN A 50 -9.38 9.18 2.31
C GLN A 50 -9.68 9.25 0.81
N GLY A 51 -10.85 9.77 0.46
CA GLY A 51 -11.22 10.05 -0.92
C GLY A 51 -10.55 11.34 -1.37
N VAL A 52 -9.97 11.33 -2.57
CA VAL A 52 -9.26 12.48 -3.15
C VAL A 52 -10.23 13.26 -4.02
N LEU A 53 -10.25 14.58 -3.82
CA LEU A 53 -11.08 15.53 -4.55
C LEU A 53 -10.16 16.55 -5.24
N PRO A 54 -9.73 16.28 -6.49
CA PRO A 54 -8.99 17.25 -7.30
C PRO A 54 -9.79 18.56 -7.40
N LEU A 55 -9.09 19.68 -7.27
CA LEU A 55 -9.67 21.01 -7.25
C LEU A 55 -9.18 21.82 -8.44
N ARG A 56 -10.02 22.75 -8.89
CA ARG A 56 -9.62 23.84 -9.79
C ARG A 56 -10.42 25.10 -9.48
N CYS A 57 -9.95 26.22 -9.98
CA CYS A 57 -10.68 27.48 -10.03
C CYS A 57 -10.75 27.91 -11.49
N ARG A 58 -11.97 28.22 -11.96
CA ARG A 58 -12.13 28.92 -13.23
C ARG A 58 -11.72 30.38 -13.05
N LEU A 59 -10.75 30.82 -13.85
CA LEU A 59 -10.21 32.16 -13.74
C LEU A 59 -11.16 33.18 -14.38
N GLU A 60 -11.42 34.25 -13.64
CA GLU A 60 -12.23 35.38 -14.09
C GLU A 60 -11.55 36.68 -13.64
N ASN A 61 -11.49 37.70 -14.50
CA ASN A 61 -10.76 38.95 -14.24
C ASN A 61 -11.10 39.62 -12.89
N ASN A 62 -12.31 39.42 -12.35
CA ASN A 62 -12.76 40.01 -11.10
C ASN A 62 -12.91 39.00 -9.94
N MET A 63 -12.35 37.78 -10.06
CA MET A 63 -12.52 36.72 -9.05
C MET A 63 -11.87 37.05 -7.70
N LEU A 64 -10.79 37.84 -7.70
CA LEU A 64 -10.12 38.24 -6.46
C LEU A 64 -10.99 39.28 -5.73
N SER A 65 -11.34 39.00 -4.47
CA SER A 65 -12.13 39.95 -3.66
C SER A 65 -11.33 41.19 -3.26
N LYS A 66 -12.01 42.24 -2.76
CA LYS A 66 -11.33 43.41 -2.15
C LYS A 66 -10.38 43.00 -1.01
N SER A 67 -10.74 41.97 -0.25
CA SER A 67 -9.91 41.42 0.83
C SER A 67 -8.66 40.72 0.29
N HIS A 68 -8.79 39.92 -0.78
CA HIS A 68 -7.65 39.27 -1.44
C HIS A 68 -6.66 40.30 -1.98
N ARG A 69 -7.14 41.29 -2.75
CA ARG A 69 -6.29 42.38 -3.26
C ARG A 69 -5.60 43.17 -2.15
N LYS A 70 -6.29 43.41 -1.02
CA LYS A 70 -5.68 44.05 0.15
C LYS A 70 -4.56 43.20 0.73
N LYS A 71 -4.74 41.88 0.87
CA LYS A 71 -3.72 40.95 1.38
C LYS A 71 -2.49 40.89 0.47
N ILE A 72 -2.68 40.80 -0.84
CA ILE A 72 -1.58 40.85 -1.83
C ILE A 72 -0.77 42.13 -1.65
N ARG A 73 -1.44 43.30 -1.64
CA ARG A 73 -0.78 44.60 -1.44
C ARG A 73 -0.04 44.68 -0.10
N GLN A 74 -0.63 44.21 1.00
CA GLN A 74 0.03 44.19 2.31
C GLN A 74 1.25 43.27 2.32
N THR A 75 1.22 42.18 1.57
CA THR A 75 2.35 41.25 1.43
C THR A 75 3.48 41.90 0.63
N ARG A 76 3.18 42.52 -0.52
CA ARG A 76 4.15 43.31 -1.31
C ARG A 76 4.83 44.44 -0.51
N ASN A 77 4.15 45.00 0.49
CA ASN A 77 4.73 46.03 1.34
C ASN A 77 5.66 45.50 2.44
N LYS A 78 5.58 44.21 2.76
CA LYS A 78 6.33 43.57 3.86
C LYS A 78 7.44 42.65 3.37
N PHE A 79 7.26 42.08 2.19
CA PHE A 79 8.15 41.11 1.59
C PHE A 79 8.53 41.60 0.20
N GLU A 80 9.78 41.38 -0.16
CA GLU A 80 10.18 41.40 -1.56
C GLU A 80 9.68 40.11 -2.21
N VAL A 81 8.86 40.24 -3.25
CA VAL A 81 8.24 39.11 -3.94
C VAL A 81 8.86 38.97 -5.32
N VAL A 82 9.49 37.83 -5.58
CA VAL A 82 10.14 37.51 -6.87
C VAL A 82 9.42 36.33 -7.50
N ILE A 83 9.03 36.46 -8.77
CA ILE A 83 8.43 35.37 -9.56
C ILE A 83 9.37 35.08 -10.73
N GLU A 84 9.88 33.85 -10.81
CA GLU A 84 10.93 33.47 -11.76
C GLU A 84 10.83 31.99 -12.14
N PRO A 85 11.47 31.55 -13.26
CA PRO A 85 11.63 30.13 -13.56
C PRO A 85 12.31 29.38 -12.40
N LEU A 86 12.02 28.09 -12.27
CA LEU A 86 12.55 27.25 -11.19
C LEU A 86 14.07 27.38 -11.05
N ASN A 87 14.52 27.82 -9.88
CA ASN A 87 15.92 27.96 -9.53
C ASN A 87 16.10 27.59 -8.06
N ILE A 88 16.33 26.31 -7.81
CA ILE A 88 16.45 25.75 -6.46
C ILE A 88 17.83 26.11 -5.89
N THR A 89 17.84 26.81 -4.75
CA THR A 89 19.05 27.17 -3.99
C THR A 89 19.13 26.40 -2.68
N GLU A 90 20.27 26.49 -1.98
CA GLU A 90 20.42 25.90 -0.63
C GLU A 90 19.41 26.45 0.39
N ASP A 91 19.02 27.72 0.27
CA ASP A 91 18.00 28.32 1.14
C ASP A 91 16.64 27.62 0.95
N HIS A 92 16.27 27.28 -0.30
CA HIS A 92 15.04 26.54 -0.58
C HIS A 92 15.07 25.13 0.02
N LYS A 93 16.21 24.44 -0.10
CA LYS A 93 16.39 23.09 0.44
C LYS A 93 16.30 23.10 1.96
N THR A 94 16.99 24.04 2.62
CA THR A 94 16.96 24.23 4.07
C THR A 94 15.55 24.53 4.55
N LEU A 95 14.88 25.48 3.91
CA LEU A 95 13.50 25.86 4.21
C LEU A 95 12.53 24.69 4.07
N PHE A 96 12.70 23.85 3.03
CA PHE A 96 11.89 22.66 2.83
C PHE A 96 12.05 21.66 3.97
N THR A 97 13.30 21.33 4.35
CA THR A 97 13.57 20.38 5.43
C THR A 97 12.97 20.86 6.76
N GLU A 98 13.16 22.14 7.10
CA GLU A 98 12.58 22.73 8.31
C GLU A 98 11.05 22.71 8.29
N TYR A 99 10.46 23.08 7.15
CA TYR A 99 9.01 23.05 6.96
C TYR A 99 8.44 21.64 7.11
N ARG A 100 9.06 20.62 6.48
CA ARG A 100 8.60 19.22 6.56
C ARG A 100 8.69 18.69 7.99
N LYS A 101 9.80 18.93 8.68
CA LYS A 101 9.98 18.59 10.10
C LYS A 101 8.86 19.17 10.95
N LYS A 102 8.59 20.49 10.84
CA LYS A 102 7.58 21.16 11.68
C LYS A 102 6.14 20.80 11.32
N ARG A 103 5.86 20.56 10.04
CA ARG A 103 4.49 20.40 9.55
C ARG A 103 4.00 18.95 9.54
N PHE A 104 4.92 18.00 9.34
CA PHE A 104 4.62 16.58 9.10
C PHE A 104 5.47 15.62 9.94
N ASP A 105 6.41 16.11 10.75
CA ASP A 105 7.36 15.26 11.51
C ASP A 105 8.24 14.38 10.59
N GLU A 106 8.62 14.92 9.43
CA GLU A 106 9.42 14.21 8.42
C GLU A 106 10.70 15.00 8.09
N GLU A 107 11.88 14.44 8.39
CA GLU A 107 13.19 15.08 8.13
C GLU A 107 13.94 14.51 6.93
N ASP A 108 13.66 13.25 6.55
CA ASP A 108 14.44 12.52 5.55
C ASP A 108 14.10 12.89 4.10
N LYS A 109 13.11 13.77 3.88
CA LYS A 109 12.71 14.20 2.54
C LYS A 109 13.55 15.38 2.07
N SER A 110 13.94 15.35 0.79
CA SER A 110 14.62 16.46 0.13
C SER A 110 13.72 17.16 -0.90
N LEU A 111 13.95 18.46 -1.09
CA LEU A 111 13.23 19.24 -2.10
C LEU A 111 13.50 18.72 -3.53
N LEU A 112 14.73 18.28 -3.79
CA LEU A 112 15.10 17.69 -5.09
C LEU A 112 14.30 16.40 -5.35
N HIS A 113 14.18 15.52 -4.36
CA HIS A 113 13.41 14.29 -4.49
C HIS A 113 11.90 14.57 -4.66
N TYR A 114 11.37 15.63 -4.05
CA TYR A 114 9.99 16.09 -4.32
C TYR A 114 9.78 16.38 -5.81
N PHE A 115 10.77 16.97 -6.49
CA PHE A 115 10.74 17.19 -7.94
C PHE A 115 11.16 15.96 -8.77
N GLY A 116 11.62 14.89 -8.12
CA GLY A 116 12.02 13.64 -8.76
C GLY A 116 13.42 13.63 -9.33
N VAL A 117 14.30 14.45 -8.78
CA VAL A 117 15.70 14.54 -9.20
C VAL A 117 16.62 14.30 -8.01
N ASP A 118 17.81 13.77 -8.27
CA ASP A 118 18.75 13.36 -7.20
C ASP A 118 19.82 14.44 -6.93
N SER A 119 20.10 15.32 -7.88
CA SER A 119 21.09 16.39 -7.73
C SER A 119 20.70 17.68 -8.45
N ASP A 120 21.37 18.79 -8.12
CA ASP A 120 21.14 20.09 -8.78
C ASP A 120 21.40 20.06 -10.29
N LYS A 121 22.29 19.17 -10.74
CA LYS A 121 22.59 19.00 -12.17
C LYS A 121 21.42 18.41 -12.94
N ASP A 122 20.52 17.73 -12.24
CA ASP A 122 19.40 17.01 -12.81
C ASP A 122 18.13 17.87 -12.87
N ILE A 123 18.13 19.09 -12.32
CA ILE A 123 16.98 20.03 -12.37
C ILE A 123 16.54 20.28 -13.82
N GLY A 124 17.48 20.33 -14.77
CA GLY A 124 17.17 20.49 -16.20
C GLY A 124 16.45 19.29 -16.83
N LEU A 125 16.38 18.15 -16.14
CA LEU A 125 15.62 16.96 -16.56
C LEU A 125 14.14 17.05 -16.18
N ILE A 126 13.75 18.03 -15.35
CA ILE A 126 12.36 18.26 -14.98
C ILE A 126 11.57 18.61 -16.27
N PRO A 127 10.56 17.81 -16.65
CA PRO A 127 9.91 17.93 -17.95
C PRO A 127 8.75 18.93 -17.97
N TYR A 128 8.70 19.84 -16.99
CA TYR A 128 7.64 20.81 -16.80
C TYR A 128 8.20 22.23 -16.91
N ASN A 129 7.38 23.17 -17.39
CA ASN A 129 7.68 24.60 -17.29
C ASN A 129 7.37 25.07 -15.86
N THR A 130 8.26 24.74 -14.93
CA THR A 130 8.09 25.04 -13.50
C THR A 130 8.64 26.43 -13.18
N TRP A 131 7.86 27.17 -12.39
CA TRP A 131 8.18 28.50 -11.88
C TRP A 131 8.09 28.49 -10.36
N GLN A 132 8.66 29.52 -9.74
CA GLN A 132 8.64 29.73 -8.30
C GLN A 132 8.25 31.17 -7.93
N ILE A 133 7.62 31.32 -6.77
CA ILE A 133 7.39 32.61 -6.10
C ILE A 133 8.18 32.62 -4.80
N ASN A 134 9.12 33.54 -4.68
CA ASN A 134 9.95 33.72 -3.49
C ASN A 134 9.51 34.96 -2.71
N PHE A 135 9.37 34.81 -1.40
CA PHE A 135 9.06 35.88 -0.47
C PHE A 135 10.27 36.12 0.42
N TYR A 136 10.94 37.27 0.27
CA TYR A 136 12.08 37.63 1.09
C TYR A 136 11.69 38.65 2.16
N ALA A 137 12.12 38.39 3.40
CA ALA A 137 12.03 39.33 4.51
C ALA A 137 13.45 39.72 4.94
N ASN A 138 13.82 40.99 4.77
CA ASN A 138 15.17 41.50 5.08
C ASN A 138 16.31 40.69 4.42
N GLY A 139 16.09 40.22 3.18
CA GLY A 139 17.07 39.42 2.43
C GLY A 139 17.07 37.92 2.75
N GLN A 140 16.29 37.46 3.73
CA GLN A 140 16.13 36.04 4.05
C GLN A 140 14.89 35.46 3.35
N LEU A 141 15.01 34.24 2.78
CA LEU A 141 13.88 33.52 2.20
C LEU A 141 12.87 33.13 3.30
N ALA A 142 11.73 33.82 3.32
CA ALA A 142 10.66 33.62 4.29
C ALA A 142 9.66 32.53 3.85
N ALA A 143 9.41 32.46 2.53
CA ALA A 143 8.58 31.42 1.92
C ALA A 143 8.92 31.26 0.43
N ALA A 144 8.61 30.09 -0.11
CA ALA A 144 8.62 29.83 -1.54
C ALA A 144 7.36 29.03 -1.92
N SER A 145 6.80 29.28 -3.10
CA SER A 145 5.84 28.36 -3.74
C SER A 145 6.30 27.97 -5.13
N PHE A 146 5.90 26.78 -5.57
CA PHE A 146 6.27 26.23 -6.87
C PHE A 146 5.01 25.88 -7.65
N PHE A 147 5.04 26.13 -8.96
CA PHE A 147 3.91 25.87 -9.84
C PHE A 147 4.35 25.54 -11.26
N ASP A 148 3.54 24.73 -11.95
CA ASP A 148 3.73 24.39 -13.35
C ASP A 148 2.81 25.21 -14.25
N VAL A 149 3.33 25.60 -15.41
CA VAL A 149 2.64 26.40 -16.42
C VAL A 149 2.30 25.54 -17.63
N GLY A 150 1.01 25.38 -17.90
CA GLY A 150 0.46 24.78 -19.12
C GLY A 150 0.21 25.83 -20.22
N GLU A 151 -0.61 25.49 -21.21
CA GLU A 151 -0.93 26.42 -22.32
C GLU A 151 -1.99 27.45 -21.88
N LYS A 152 -3.00 27.00 -21.14
CA LYS A 152 -4.13 27.77 -20.61
C LYS A 152 -4.38 27.55 -19.14
N SER A 153 -3.48 26.86 -18.44
CA SER A 153 -3.64 26.62 -17.01
C SER A 153 -2.35 26.72 -16.22
N LEU A 154 -2.53 26.91 -14.91
CA LEU A 154 -1.45 26.88 -13.93
C LEU A 154 -1.79 25.80 -12.88
N SER A 155 -0.84 24.91 -12.59
CA SER A 155 -0.96 23.92 -11.51
C SER A 155 -0.03 24.25 -10.35
N SER A 156 -0.60 24.60 -9.20
CA SER A 156 0.14 24.81 -7.96
C SER A 156 0.64 23.48 -7.42
N LEU A 157 1.89 23.44 -6.93
CA LEU A 157 2.51 22.22 -6.41
C LEU A 157 2.56 22.23 -4.89
N MET A 158 3.35 23.14 -4.32
CA MET A 158 3.60 23.22 -2.89
C MET A 158 4.07 24.62 -2.52
N ALA A 159 3.68 25.05 -1.33
CA ALA A 159 4.24 26.22 -0.67
C ALA A 159 4.97 25.78 0.60
N ILE A 160 6.18 26.28 0.78
CA ILE A 160 7.02 26.13 1.97
C ILE A 160 7.23 27.50 2.60
N TYR A 161 7.29 27.55 3.93
CA TYR A 161 7.51 28.79 4.67
C TYR A 161 8.20 28.52 5.99
N HIS A 162 8.91 29.53 6.46
CA HIS A 162 9.64 29.47 7.72
C HIS A 162 8.64 29.72 8.88
N GLU A 163 8.78 28.98 9.99
CA GLU A 163 7.79 28.92 11.06
C GLU A 163 7.48 30.32 11.65
N ASP A 164 8.49 31.19 11.74
CA ASP A 164 8.33 32.59 12.19
C ASP A 164 7.30 33.39 11.36
N PHE A 165 7.07 33.00 10.11
CA PHE A 165 6.11 33.64 9.21
C PHE A 165 4.80 32.86 9.06
N LYS A 166 4.55 31.82 9.85
CA LYS A 166 3.30 31.06 9.84
C LYS A 166 2.06 31.94 9.96
N ASN A 167 2.12 32.94 10.83
CA ASN A 167 1.02 33.90 11.05
C ASN A 167 0.82 34.89 9.90
N ALA A 168 1.80 35.04 9.00
CA ALA A 168 1.63 35.83 7.79
C ALA A 168 0.79 35.10 6.73
N GLY A 169 0.56 33.79 6.89
CA GLY A 169 -0.28 33.00 5.99
C GLY A 169 0.30 32.83 4.59
N LEU A 170 1.63 32.87 4.47
CA LEU A 170 2.34 32.91 3.18
C LEU A 170 1.97 31.74 2.25
N GLY A 171 1.70 30.55 2.78
CA GLY A 171 1.27 29.41 1.95
C GLY A 171 -0.09 29.57 1.26
N PHE A 172 -1.05 30.30 1.85
CA PHE A 172 -2.30 30.64 1.14
C PHE A 172 -2.15 31.90 0.30
N ILE A 173 -1.35 32.85 0.78
CA ILE A 173 -1.08 34.08 0.03
C ILE A 173 -0.39 33.78 -1.30
N SER A 174 0.54 32.82 -1.35
CA SER A 174 1.21 32.44 -2.59
C SER A 174 0.22 32.00 -3.67
N MET A 175 -0.85 31.28 -3.31
CA MET A 175 -1.93 30.90 -4.24
C MET A 175 -2.64 32.13 -4.84
N LEU A 176 -2.78 33.21 -4.07
CA LEU A 176 -3.36 34.46 -4.58
C LEU A 176 -2.43 35.18 -5.56
N PHE A 177 -1.11 35.12 -5.33
CA PHE A 177 -0.11 35.61 -6.28
C PHE A 177 -0.08 34.75 -7.55
N GLU A 178 -0.17 33.42 -7.44
CA GLU A 178 -0.29 32.51 -8.58
C GLU A 178 -1.54 32.81 -9.42
N ILE A 179 -2.68 33.09 -8.78
CA ILE A 179 -3.90 33.53 -9.49
C ILE A 179 -3.70 34.89 -10.17
N GLU A 180 -3.10 35.87 -9.49
CA GLU A 180 -2.81 37.19 -10.08
C GLU A 180 -1.91 37.05 -11.31
N TRP A 181 -0.84 36.25 -11.21
CA TRP A 181 0.05 35.92 -12.32
C TRP A 181 -0.70 35.22 -13.46
N SER A 182 -1.56 34.25 -13.14
CA SER A 182 -2.35 33.50 -14.14
C SER A 182 -3.28 34.42 -14.94
N LEU A 183 -3.92 35.39 -14.27
CA LEU A 183 -4.78 36.39 -14.91
C LEU A 183 -3.98 37.31 -15.83
N GLU A 184 -2.80 37.77 -15.39
CA GLU A 184 -1.89 38.59 -16.23
C GLU A 184 -1.42 37.84 -17.49
N HIS A 185 -1.35 36.51 -17.44
CA HIS A 185 -0.95 35.64 -18.55
C HIS A 185 -2.13 35.07 -19.35
N ASN A 186 -3.37 35.54 -19.12
CA ASN A 186 -4.58 35.10 -19.83
C ASN A 186 -4.82 33.58 -19.76
N MET A 187 -4.60 32.99 -18.58
CA MET A 187 -4.93 31.60 -18.28
C MET A 187 -6.43 31.45 -17.97
N ASP A 188 -6.97 30.27 -18.25
CA ASP A 188 -8.39 29.93 -18.04
C ASP A 188 -8.63 29.21 -16.70
N PHE A 189 -7.66 28.44 -16.23
CA PHE A 189 -7.80 27.59 -15.05
C PHE A 189 -6.59 27.65 -14.11
N TYR A 190 -6.87 27.58 -12.82
CA TYR A 190 -5.89 27.42 -11.74
C TYR A 190 -6.17 26.13 -10.97
N TYR A 191 -5.20 25.22 -10.90
CA TYR A 191 -5.32 23.92 -10.24
C TYR A 191 -4.51 23.90 -8.94
N PRO A 192 -5.12 24.04 -7.75
CA PRO A 192 -4.41 24.01 -6.47
C PRO A 192 -4.07 22.61 -5.94
N GLY A 193 -4.09 21.59 -6.80
CA GLY A 193 -4.03 20.18 -6.42
C GLY A 193 -5.39 19.67 -5.92
N TYR A 194 -5.42 18.94 -4.82
CA TYR A 194 -6.65 18.33 -4.28
C TYR A 194 -6.92 18.73 -2.82
N THR A 195 -8.13 18.41 -2.36
CA THR A 195 -8.46 18.21 -0.95
C THR A 195 -8.98 16.79 -0.73
N LEU A 196 -9.35 16.45 0.50
CA LEU A 196 -9.86 15.14 0.88
C LEU A 196 -11.35 15.17 1.21
N ASP A 197 -11.99 14.01 1.18
CA ASP A 197 -13.41 13.84 1.54
C ASP A 197 -13.66 13.77 3.06
N MET A 198 -12.59 13.95 3.84
CA MET A 198 -12.60 14.15 5.28
C MET A 198 -11.84 15.44 5.62
N PRO A 199 -12.10 16.07 6.79
CA PRO A 199 -11.36 17.26 7.22
C PRO A 199 -9.86 17.03 7.17
N SER A 200 -9.14 17.95 6.53
CA SER A 200 -7.72 17.75 6.24
C SER A 200 -6.91 19.03 6.33
N CYS A 201 -5.58 18.88 6.34
CA CYS A 201 -4.67 20.00 6.22
C CYS A 201 -4.74 20.74 4.87
N PHE A 202 -5.48 20.21 3.89
CA PHE A 202 -5.61 20.78 2.54
C PHE A 202 -6.84 21.67 2.37
N ASP A 203 -7.76 21.67 3.35
CA ASP A 203 -9.04 22.39 3.28
C ASP A 203 -8.87 23.92 3.18
N TYR A 204 -7.69 24.44 3.52
CA TYR A 204 -7.39 25.87 3.36
C TYR A 204 -7.53 26.37 1.92
N LYS A 205 -7.42 25.47 0.93
CA LYS A 205 -7.60 25.72 -0.51
C LYS A 205 -9.05 26.04 -0.86
N LEU A 206 -10.02 25.55 -0.08
CA LEU A 206 -11.45 25.80 -0.26
C LEU A 206 -11.85 27.26 0.02
N ARG A 207 -10.92 28.08 0.54
CA ARG A 207 -11.10 29.53 0.72
C ARG A 207 -10.87 30.33 -0.56
N LEU A 208 -10.40 29.69 -1.64
CA LEU A 208 -10.27 30.32 -2.94
C LEU A 208 -11.65 30.64 -3.53
N PRO A 209 -11.76 31.66 -4.41
CA PRO A 209 -13.00 31.93 -5.12
C PRO A 209 -13.25 30.89 -6.23
N ASN A 210 -14.52 30.59 -6.51
CA ASN A 210 -14.95 29.74 -7.62
C ASN A 210 -14.33 28.33 -7.65
N VAL A 211 -14.17 27.71 -6.48
CA VAL A 211 -13.61 26.35 -6.39
C VAL A 211 -14.59 25.34 -7.00
N GLU A 212 -14.06 24.53 -7.90
CA GLU A 212 -14.69 23.35 -8.48
C GLU A 212 -13.92 22.09 -8.04
N PHE A 213 -14.62 20.97 -7.92
CA PHE A 213 -14.01 19.66 -7.70
C PHE A 213 -14.30 18.72 -8.87
N TYR A 214 -13.38 17.79 -9.12
CA TYR A 214 -13.55 16.73 -10.09
C TYR A 214 -14.40 15.59 -9.49
N ASN A 215 -15.50 15.22 -10.15
CA ASN A 215 -16.46 14.24 -9.61
C ASN A 215 -16.16 12.77 -9.98
N TRP A 216 -15.03 12.51 -10.64
CA TRP A 216 -14.65 11.18 -11.13
C TRP A 216 -15.62 10.55 -12.14
N LYS A 217 -16.49 11.37 -12.74
CA LYS A 217 -17.36 11.05 -13.89
C LYS A 217 -17.09 11.99 -15.06
N ASP A 218 -15.83 12.42 -15.18
CA ASP A 218 -15.34 13.38 -16.18
C ASP A 218 -15.98 14.78 -16.12
N GLU A 219 -16.51 15.19 -14.96
CA GLU A 219 -17.08 16.53 -14.77
C GLU A 219 -16.44 17.30 -13.63
N TRP A 220 -16.41 18.62 -13.80
CA TRP A 220 -16.04 19.58 -12.77
C TRP A 220 -17.30 20.29 -12.26
N LEU A 221 -17.55 20.17 -10.97
CA LEU A 221 -18.72 20.76 -10.32
C LEU A 221 -18.29 21.77 -9.28
N LYS A 222 -19.06 22.84 -9.10
CA LYS A 222 -18.80 23.80 -8.02
C LYS A 222 -18.78 23.11 -6.66
N TRP A 223 -17.87 23.54 -5.78
CA TRP A 223 -17.67 22.94 -4.46
C TRP A 223 -18.96 22.83 -3.63
N GLU A 224 -19.89 23.78 -3.75
CA GLU A 224 -21.16 23.75 -3.00
C GLU A 224 -22.06 22.57 -3.37
N LYS A 225 -21.79 21.88 -4.48
CA LYS A 225 -22.52 20.68 -4.91
C LYS A 225 -21.92 19.37 -4.40
N ILE A 226 -20.82 19.41 -3.63
CA ILE A 226 -20.17 18.18 -3.14
C ILE A 226 -21.14 17.37 -2.28
N ASN A 227 -21.23 16.08 -2.59
CA ASN A 227 -21.87 15.10 -1.71
C ASN A 227 -20.82 14.08 -1.30
N PHE A 228 -20.30 14.19 -0.08
CA PHE A 228 -19.29 13.25 0.42
C PHE A 228 -19.78 11.80 0.46
N LYS A 229 -21.09 11.56 0.43
CA LYS A 229 -21.65 10.19 0.37
C LYS A 229 -21.51 9.53 -1.00
N THR A 230 -21.18 10.31 -2.04
CA THR A 230 -20.99 9.77 -3.39
C THR A 230 -19.53 9.47 -3.71
N THR A 231 -18.59 9.79 -2.81
CA THR A 231 -17.18 9.44 -3.03
C THR A 231 -17.02 7.92 -3.05
N LYS A 232 -16.11 7.41 -3.89
CA LYS A 232 -15.82 5.97 -3.95
C LYS A 232 -15.39 5.46 -2.58
N ARG A 233 -14.61 6.24 -1.81
CA ARG A 233 -14.21 5.91 -0.44
C ARG A 233 -15.41 5.72 0.49
N TYR A 234 -16.34 6.68 0.51
CA TYR A 234 -17.55 6.57 1.34
C TYR A 234 -18.38 5.35 0.94
N ARG A 235 -18.65 5.18 -0.36
CA ARG A 235 -19.43 4.04 -0.87
C ARG A 235 -18.78 2.71 -0.47
N THR A 236 -17.48 2.56 -0.70
CA THR A 236 -16.74 1.35 -0.34
C THR A 236 -16.78 1.07 1.15
N LEU A 237 -16.44 2.05 1.99
CA LEU A 237 -16.46 1.87 3.43
C LEU A 237 -17.87 1.55 3.96
N HIS A 238 -18.90 2.22 3.43
CA HIS A 238 -20.27 2.02 3.84
C HIS A 238 -20.80 0.64 3.43
N SER A 239 -20.59 0.23 2.18
CA SER A 239 -21.00 -1.09 1.69
C SER A 239 -20.28 -2.22 2.42
N ILE A 240 -18.97 -2.07 2.67
CA ILE A 240 -18.21 -3.05 3.45
C ILE A 240 -18.72 -3.14 4.89
N LYS A 241 -18.99 -2.00 5.55
CA LYS A 241 -19.56 -2.02 6.92
C LYS A 241 -20.92 -2.71 6.97
N ALA A 242 -21.79 -2.41 6.01
CA ALA A 242 -23.14 -2.97 5.95
C ALA A 242 -23.14 -4.49 5.68
N ILE A 243 -22.26 -4.97 4.79
CA ILE A 243 -22.18 -6.42 4.51
C ILE A 243 -21.52 -7.17 5.67
N ILE A 244 -20.49 -6.59 6.32
CA ILE A 244 -19.83 -7.24 7.47
C ILE A 244 -20.80 -7.41 8.63
N GLU A 245 -21.66 -6.44 8.91
CA GLU A 245 -22.66 -6.54 9.98
C GLU A 245 -23.55 -7.78 9.77
N GLN A 246 -24.09 -7.94 8.56
CA GLN A 246 -24.95 -9.08 8.20
C GLN A 246 -24.18 -10.41 8.18
N VAL A 247 -22.98 -10.44 7.60
CA VAL A 247 -22.14 -11.65 7.56
C VAL A 247 -21.71 -12.04 8.97
N ASN A 248 -21.41 -11.08 9.84
CA ASN A 248 -21.06 -11.32 11.23
C ASN A 248 -22.23 -11.86 12.04
N ASP A 249 -23.49 -11.63 11.66
CA ASP A 249 -24.62 -12.25 12.37
C ASP A 249 -24.75 -13.74 12.03
N ILE A 250 -24.32 -14.16 10.84
CA ILE A 250 -24.53 -15.51 10.30
C ILE A 250 -23.26 -16.38 10.45
N CYS A 251 -22.10 -15.81 10.15
CA CYS A 251 -20.84 -16.55 10.05
C CYS A 251 -20.27 -16.89 11.43
N ILE A 252 -19.64 -18.07 11.53
CA ILE A 252 -18.97 -18.52 12.75
C ILE A 252 -17.73 -17.69 13.07
N VAL A 253 -17.02 -17.21 12.05
CA VAL A 253 -15.88 -16.32 12.17
C VAL A 253 -16.37 -14.88 12.05
N LYS A 254 -15.86 -13.99 12.91
CA LYS A 254 -16.19 -12.56 12.85
C LYS A 254 -15.11 -11.79 12.12
N GLY A 255 -15.52 -10.94 11.20
CA GLY A 255 -14.64 -10.06 10.45
C GLY A 255 -14.69 -8.62 10.93
N GLN A 256 -13.70 -7.87 10.49
CA GLN A 256 -13.55 -6.45 10.77
C GLN A 256 -13.14 -5.69 9.50
N VAL A 257 -13.47 -4.41 9.46
CA VAL A 257 -12.99 -3.51 8.39
C VAL A 257 -11.50 -3.24 8.60
N ALA A 258 -10.73 -3.27 7.52
CA ALA A 258 -9.35 -2.86 7.47
C ALA A 258 -9.12 -1.87 6.32
N GLU A 259 -8.15 -0.99 6.49
CA GLU A 259 -7.67 -0.03 5.49
C GLU A 259 -6.20 -0.36 5.20
N GLU A 260 -5.86 -0.60 3.93
CA GLU A 260 -4.53 -1.07 3.54
C GLU A 260 -3.57 0.12 3.35
N GLN A 261 -2.72 0.36 4.34
CA GLN A 261 -1.72 1.43 4.31
C GLN A 261 -0.76 1.30 3.13
N ASN A 262 -0.34 0.07 2.81
CA ASN A 262 0.63 -0.19 1.76
C ASN A 262 -0.01 -0.35 0.37
N PHE A 263 -1.29 -0.05 0.22
CA PHE A 263 -2.01 -0.29 -1.04
C PHE A 263 -1.39 0.48 -2.20
N PHE A 264 -1.18 1.79 -2.02
CA PHE A 264 -0.62 2.62 -3.08
C PHE A 264 0.85 2.31 -3.32
N SER A 265 1.67 2.15 -2.28
CA SER A 265 3.08 1.78 -2.48
C SER A 265 3.22 0.44 -3.22
N SER A 266 2.39 -0.55 -2.86
CA SER A 266 2.35 -1.86 -3.54
C SER A 266 1.86 -1.74 -4.98
N MET A 267 0.85 -0.91 -5.23
CA MET A 267 0.32 -0.68 -6.58
C MET A 267 1.34 0.04 -7.49
N TRP A 268 2.04 1.04 -6.97
CA TRP A 268 2.99 1.84 -7.76
C TRP A 268 4.19 1.03 -8.22
N HIS A 269 4.58 0.01 -7.47
CA HIS A 269 5.78 -0.78 -7.72
C HIS A 269 5.49 -2.23 -8.13
N ASP A 270 4.21 -2.59 -8.32
CA ASP A 270 3.76 -3.97 -8.58
C ASP A 270 4.30 -4.97 -7.52
N MET A 271 4.14 -4.60 -6.25
CA MET A 271 4.78 -5.29 -5.11
C MET A 271 3.81 -6.03 -4.18
N PHE A 272 2.54 -6.24 -4.56
CA PHE A 272 1.55 -6.89 -3.67
C PHE A 272 2.00 -8.25 -3.15
N ASP A 273 2.67 -9.05 -3.99
CA ASP A 273 3.24 -10.33 -3.58
C ASP A 273 4.32 -10.18 -2.49
N TYR A 274 5.13 -9.12 -2.56
CA TYR A 274 6.25 -8.89 -1.64
C TYR A 274 5.81 -8.22 -0.34
N THR A 275 4.87 -7.27 -0.43
CA THR A 275 4.36 -6.50 0.72
C THR A 275 3.31 -7.26 1.51
N GLN A 276 2.74 -8.32 0.93
CA GLN A 276 1.61 -9.06 1.49
C GLN A 276 0.34 -8.19 1.66
N ALA A 277 0.30 -7.03 1.01
CA ALA A 277 -0.81 -6.09 1.07
C ALA A 277 -2.06 -6.68 0.40
N VAL A 278 -3.24 -6.30 0.87
CA VAL A 278 -4.48 -6.64 0.17
C VAL A 278 -4.64 -5.76 -1.07
N GLU A 279 -5.11 -6.37 -2.15
CA GLU A 279 -5.37 -5.73 -3.44
C GLU A 279 -6.61 -4.81 -3.44
N ALA A 280 -6.89 -4.16 -2.31
CA ALA A 280 -7.97 -3.21 -2.14
C ALA A 280 -7.63 -2.19 -1.04
N PRO A 281 -7.99 -0.90 -1.22
CA PRO A 281 -7.67 0.14 -0.26
C PRO A 281 -8.47 -0.01 1.05
N ILE A 282 -9.69 -0.55 0.96
CA ILE A 282 -10.57 -0.85 2.08
C ILE A 282 -11.15 -2.24 1.84
N TYR A 283 -11.10 -3.10 2.84
CA TYR A 283 -11.56 -4.48 2.77
C TYR A 283 -12.12 -4.95 4.12
N ALA A 284 -12.86 -6.06 4.12
CA ALA A 284 -13.13 -6.81 5.34
C ALA A 284 -12.08 -7.91 5.49
N SER A 285 -11.55 -8.11 6.70
CA SER A 285 -10.72 -9.28 7.05
C SER A 285 -11.48 -10.20 8.00
N PHE A 286 -11.53 -11.49 7.67
CA PHE A 286 -12.08 -12.56 8.50
C PHE A 286 -10.96 -13.56 8.84
N PRO A 287 -10.44 -13.56 10.08
CA PRO A 287 -9.38 -14.48 10.49
C PRO A 287 -9.94 -15.90 10.65
N ILE A 288 -9.63 -16.79 9.71
CA ILE A 288 -10.08 -18.18 9.73
C ILE A 288 -9.06 -19.13 10.39
N GLY A 289 -7.86 -18.64 10.70
CA GLY A 289 -6.82 -19.37 11.41
C GLY A 289 -5.71 -18.43 11.89
N GLN A 290 -4.65 -18.98 12.51
CA GLN A 290 -3.57 -18.18 13.10
C GLN A 290 -2.87 -17.26 12.08
N TYR A 291 -2.77 -17.69 10.83
CA TYR A 291 -2.08 -16.98 9.75
C TYR A 291 -2.93 -16.86 8.47
N HIS A 292 -4.23 -17.20 8.56
CA HIS A 292 -5.11 -17.33 7.41
C HIS A 292 -6.29 -16.39 7.56
N GLN A 293 -6.55 -15.61 6.51
CA GLN A 293 -7.69 -14.70 6.47
C GLN A 293 -8.43 -14.80 5.15
N MET A 294 -9.76 -14.70 5.22
CA MET A 294 -10.60 -14.41 4.07
C MET A 294 -10.76 -12.90 3.97
N VAL A 295 -10.74 -12.36 2.76
CA VAL A 295 -10.97 -10.95 2.50
C VAL A 295 -12.26 -10.75 1.70
N ILE A 296 -13.02 -9.72 2.07
CA ILE A 296 -14.16 -9.21 1.28
C ILE A 296 -13.76 -7.86 0.70
N ILE A 297 -13.83 -7.76 -0.62
CA ILE A 297 -13.52 -6.55 -1.38
C ILE A 297 -14.80 -6.11 -2.08
N TYR A 298 -15.29 -4.90 -1.78
CA TYR A 298 -16.41 -4.32 -2.52
C TYR A 298 -15.92 -3.78 -3.86
N LEU A 299 -16.67 -4.01 -4.94
CA LEU A 299 -16.39 -3.52 -6.29
C LEU A 299 -17.43 -2.43 -6.64
N PRO A 300 -17.10 -1.13 -6.46
CA PRO A 300 -18.10 -0.04 -6.51
C PRO A 300 -18.79 0.16 -7.86
N ASP A 301 -18.17 -0.29 -8.94
CA ASP A 301 -18.68 -0.11 -10.31
C ASP A 301 -19.56 -1.29 -10.74
N GLU A 302 -19.40 -2.46 -10.10
CA GLU A 302 -20.25 -3.65 -10.28
C GLU A 302 -21.35 -3.75 -9.20
N ASP A 303 -21.21 -2.99 -8.11
CA ASP A 303 -22.04 -3.07 -6.90
C ASP A 303 -22.12 -4.49 -6.30
N ILE A 304 -21.00 -5.22 -6.32
CA ILE A 304 -20.90 -6.60 -5.85
C ILE A 304 -19.66 -6.76 -4.94
N PHE A 305 -19.60 -7.85 -4.16
CA PHE A 305 -18.44 -8.18 -3.34
C PHE A 305 -17.65 -9.35 -3.95
N LEU A 306 -16.33 -9.20 -4.00
CA LEU A 306 -15.38 -10.28 -4.25
C LEU A 306 -14.90 -10.83 -2.92
N VAL A 307 -15.08 -12.14 -2.70
CA VAL A 307 -14.60 -12.83 -1.49
C VAL A 307 -13.55 -13.85 -1.88
N LYS A 308 -12.37 -13.81 -1.25
CA LYS A 308 -11.25 -14.69 -1.56
C LYS A 308 -10.34 -14.94 -0.34
N PRO A 309 -9.59 -16.05 -0.30
CA PRO A 309 -8.48 -16.21 0.64
C PRO A 309 -7.36 -15.21 0.33
N HIS A 310 -6.65 -14.74 1.36
CA HIS A 310 -5.53 -13.83 1.21
C HIS A 310 -4.19 -14.57 1.28
N LEU A 311 -3.43 -14.58 0.17
CA LEU A 311 -2.07 -15.14 0.07
C LEU A 311 -1.93 -16.64 0.38
N PHE A 312 -3.02 -17.40 0.32
CA PHE A 312 -2.97 -18.86 0.37
C PHE A 312 -4.02 -19.48 -0.54
N ASN A 313 -3.82 -20.75 -0.89
CA ASN A 313 -4.79 -21.56 -1.59
C ASN A 313 -4.80 -22.98 -1.03
N PHE A 314 -5.91 -23.68 -1.19
CA PHE A 314 -6.02 -25.10 -0.91
C PHE A 314 -5.96 -25.90 -2.21
N GLU A 315 -5.37 -27.09 -2.15
CA GLU A 315 -5.67 -28.15 -3.13
C GLU A 315 -7.03 -28.77 -2.78
N SER A 316 -8.11 -28.00 -2.98
CA SER A 316 -9.47 -28.42 -2.66
C SER A 316 -10.42 -28.18 -3.83
N SER A 317 -11.63 -28.74 -3.74
CA SER A 317 -12.71 -28.45 -4.68
C SER A 317 -13.41 -27.10 -4.40
N LEU A 318 -12.98 -26.35 -3.37
CA LEU A 318 -13.56 -25.04 -3.09
C LEU A 318 -13.15 -24.05 -4.20
N PRO A 319 -14.06 -23.19 -4.66
CA PRO A 319 -13.72 -22.20 -5.66
C PRO A 319 -12.73 -21.18 -5.07
N PRO A 320 -11.74 -20.69 -5.84
CA PRO A 320 -10.69 -19.80 -5.34
C PRO A 320 -11.21 -18.42 -4.93
N TYR A 321 -12.41 -18.05 -5.39
CA TYR A 321 -13.12 -16.84 -4.98
C TYR A 321 -14.61 -16.98 -5.36
N ILE A 322 -15.44 -16.12 -4.79
CA ILE A 322 -16.81 -15.88 -5.26
C ILE A 322 -17.04 -14.38 -5.50
N LYS A 323 -17.98 -14.06 -6.39
CA LYS A 323 -18.53 -12.71 -6.55
C LYS A 323 -20.03 -12.77 -6.24
N THR A 324 -20.48 -12.06 -5.22
CA THR A 324 -21.89 -12.08 -4.77
C THR A 324 -22.22 -10.82 -3.96
N ASP A 325 -23.49 -10.47 -3.86
CA ASP A 325 -24.05 -9.47 -2.95
C ASP A 325 -24.83 -10.11 -1.76
N SER A 326 -24.96 -11.44 -1.76
CA SER A 326 -25.67 -12.22 -0.73
C SER A 326 -24.81 -12.43 0.51
N PRO A 327 -25.20 -11.91 1.70
CA PRO A 327 -24.46 -12.16 2.94
C PRO A 327 -24.45 -13.64 3.34
N GLU A 328 -25.49 -14.41 3.00
CA GLU A 328 -25.55 -15.85 3.24
C GLU A 328 -24.50 -16.61 2.43
N ASP A 329 -24.34 -16.28 1.15
CA ASP A 329 -23.34 -16.92 0.27
C ASP A 329 -21.92 -16.62 0.77
N ILE A 330 -21.67 -15.37 1.17
CA ILE A 330 -20.39 -14.94 1.75
C ILE A 330 -20.11 -15.72 3.03
N ALA A 331 -21.07 -15.77 3.95
CA ALA A 331 -20.92 -16.47 5.23
C ALA A 331 -20.68 -17.97 5.04
N LEU A 332 -21.39 -18.61 4.09
CA LEU A 332 -21.21 -20.01 3.74
C LEU A 332 -19.82 -20.26 3.14
N PHE A 333 -19.35 -19.38 2.25
CA PHE A 333 -18.04 -19.51 1.62
C PHE A 333 -16.89 -19.36 2.62
N ILE A 334 -16.94 -18.34 3.48
CA ILE A 334 -15.97 -18.14 4.58
C ILE A 334 -16.02 -19.33 5.54
N GLY A 335 -17.23 -19.78 5.90
CA GLY A 335 -17.44 -20.95 6.78
C GLY A 335 -16.86 -22.25 6.20
N ALA A 336 -17.00 -22.46 4.90
CA ALA A 336 -16.42 -23.62 4.21
C ALA A 336 -14.89 -23.61 4.24
N TYR A 337 -14.28 -22.45 3.96
CA TYR A 337 -12.82 -22.27 4.08
C TYR A 337 -12.34 -22.48 5.51
N PHE A 338 -13.05 -21.92 6.50
CA PHE A 338 -12.75 -22.12 7.91
C PHE A 338 -12.81 -23.60 8.31
N ALA A 339 -13.91 -24.29 8.00
CA ALA A 339 -14.08 -25.70 8.32
C ALA A 339 -13.01 -26.58 7.66
N HIS A 340 -12.66 -26.27 6.41
CA HIS A 340 -11.60 -26.98 5.69
C HIS A 340 -10.22 -26.78 6.35
N LEU A 341 -9.90 -25.55 6.75
CA LEU A 341 -8.65 -25.26 7.46
C LEU A 341 -8.58 -25.99 8.81
N GLN A 342 -9.67 -26.01 9.57
CA GLN A 342 -9.75 -26.75 10.84
C GLN A 342 -9.53 -28.26 10.63
N LEU A 343 -10.09 -28.83 9.55
CA LEU A 343 -9.87 -30.23 9.22
C LEU A 343 -8.40 -30.53 8.89
N ILE A 344 -7.74 -29.66 8.12
CA ILE A 344 -6.30 -29.77 7.84
C ILE A 344 -5.51 -29.70 9.14
N ASP A 345 -5.81 -28.75 10.02
CA ASP A 345 -5.11 -28.58 11.29
C ASP A 345 -5.24 -29.78 12.23
N VAL A 346 -6.44 -30.36 12.33
CA VAL A 346 -6.68 -31.56 13.14
C VAL A 346 -5.89 -32.74 12.59
N ARG A 347 -5.93 -32.98 11.28
CA ARG A 347 -5.20 -34.09 10.66
C ARG A 347 -3.68 -33.92 10.79
N LEU A 348 -3.19 -32.71 10.55
CA LEU A 348 -1.77 -32.38 10.67
C LEU A 348 -1.27 -32.57 12.10
N THR A 349 -2.03 -32.07 13.08
CA THR A 349 -1.67 -32.22 14.50
C THR A 349 -1.65 -33.69 14.90
N SER A 350 -2.66 -34.46 14.50
CA SER A 350 -2.68 -35.91 14.76
C SER A 350 -1.49 -36.64 14.10
N ALA A 351 -1.11 -36.29 12.87
CA ALA A 351 0.04 -36.88 12.20
C ALA A 351 1.36 -36.56 12.92
N LEU A 352 1.52 -35.32 13.38
CA LEU A 352 2.71 -34.89 14.15
C LEU A 352 2.79 -35.59 15.52
N ASP A 353 1.66 -35.71 16.23
CA ASP A 353 1.62 -36.38 17.53
C ASP A 353 1.89 -37.89 17.40
N ASN A 354 1.35 -38.55 16.37
CA ASN A 354 1.69 -39.94 16.07
C ASN A 354 3.18 -40.12 15.79
N PHE A 355 3.78 -39.22 14.99
CA PHE A 355 5.22 -39.25 14.72
C PHE A 355 6.05 -39.06 15.99
N ARG A 356 5.65 -38.17 16.89
CA ARG A 356 6.31 -37.99 18.20
C ARG A 356 6.21 -39.22 19.09
N SER A 357 5.05 -39.87 19.11
CA SER A 357 4.90 -41.15 19.85
C SER A 357 5.88 -42.17 19.31
N LEU A 358 5.99 -42.31 17.99
CA LEU A 358 6.94 -43.25 17.37
C LEU A 358 8.40 -42.91 17.68
N ILE A 359 8.77 -41.63 17.81
CA ILE A 359 10.11 -41.25 18.28
C ILE A 359 10.32 -41.70 19.72
N THR A 360 9.33 -41.46 20.58
CA THR A 360 9.39 -41.83 22.01
C THR A 360 9.49 -43.35 22.19
N ASP A 361 8.81 -44.11 21.33
CA ASP A 361 8.84 -45.57 21.30
C ASP A 361 10.09 -46.12 20.58
N SER A 362 10.88 -45.25 19.93
CA SER A 362 12.13 -45.63 19.28
C SER A 362 13.29 -45.69 20.27
N ASN A 363 14.33 -46.47 19.96
CA ASN A 363 15.55 -46.53 20.78
C ASN A 363 16.50 -45.33 20.55
N ILE A 364 16.05 -44.27 19.86
CA ILE A 364 16.88 -43.11 19.52
C ILE A 364 16.61 -41.99 20.52
N GLU A 365 17.62 -41.67 21.33
CA GLU A 365 17.57 -40.49 22.21
C GLU A 365 18.01 -39.23 21.45
N PHE A 366 17.09 -38.29 21.25
CA PHE A 366 17.34 -36.98 20.64
C PHE A 366 17.50 -35.90 21.72
N ASP A 367 18.41 -34.95 21.50
CA ASP A 367 18.61 -33.78 22.38
C ASP A 367 17.48 -32.76 22.28
N ILE A 368 16.87 -32.64 21.09
CA ILE A 368 15.72 -31.76 20.83
C ILE A 368 14.69 -32.52 20.01
N VAL A 369 13.44 -32.39 20.43
CA VAL A 369 12.24 -32.75 19.66
C VAL A 369 11.23 -31.61 19.78
N GLU A 370 11.15 -30.75 18.78
CA GLU A 370 10.27 -29.58 18.80
C GLU A 370 9.39 -29.54 17.55
N THR A 371 8.15 -29.07 17.70
CA THR A 371 7.32 -28.74 16.53
C THR A 371 7.46 -27.27 16.23
N LEU A 372 7.89 -26.99 15.01
CA LEU A 372 8.02 -25.65 14.46
C LEU A 372 6.97 -25.46 13.36
N GLY A 373 6.71 -24.23 12.98
CA GLY A 373 5.82 -23.89 11.88
C GLY A 373 6.22 -22.58 11.21
N ASN A 374 5.71 -22.37 10.01
CA ASN A 374 5.94 -21.14 9.26
C ASN A 374 4.62 -20.41 9.00
N VAL A 375 4.71 -19.08 9.04
CA VAL A 375 3.73 -18.12 8.55
C VAL A 375 3.86 -18.04 7.02
N GLY A 376 3.58 -19.14 6.33
CA GLY A 376 3.81 -19.28 4.88
C GLY A 376 2.55 -19.10 4.03
N ARG A 377 2.74 -18.96 2.70
CA ARG A 377 1.67 -18.87 1.66
C ARG A 377 0.89 -20.17 1.43
N HIS A 378 1.15 -21.19 2.24
CA HIS A 378 0.54 -22.50 2.16
C HIS A 378 -0.02 -22.85 3.52
N PRO A 379 -1.22 -23.45 3.57
CA PRO A 379 -1.93 -23.60 4.81
C PRO A 379 -1.17 -24.45 5.83
N ASN A 380 -0.81 -23.79 6.93
CA ASN A 380 -0.29 -24.38 8.16
C ASN A 380 0.89 -25.35 7.96
N TYR A 381 1.97 -24.91 7.32
CA TYR A 381 3.21 -25.70 7.34
C TYR A 381 3.77 -25.82 8.76
N LYS A 382 3.67 -27.02 9.33
CA LYS A 382 4.32 -27.43 10.58
C LYS A 382 5.25 -28.60 10.30
N TRP A 383 6.34 -28.71 11.06
CA TRP A 383 7.29 -29.82 10.98
C TRP A 383 7.83 -30.16 12.35
N ILE A 384 8.43 -31.34 12.48
CA ILE A 384 9.20 -31.73 13.66
C ILE A 384 10.68 -31.50 13.39
N SER A 385 11.31 -30.69 14.24
CA SER A 385 12.75 -30.50 14.27
C SER A 385 13.34 -31.45 15.29
N LEU A 386 14.35 -32.20 14.85
CA LEU A 386 15.10 -33.16 15.67
C LEU A 386 16.56 -32.75 15.70
N ARG A 387 17.21 -32.91 16.84
CA ARG A 387 18.66 -32.74 16.97
C ARG A 387 19.25 -33.87 17.79
N LYS A 388 20.38 -34.41 17.35
CA LYS A 388 21.22 -35.36 18.08
C LYS A 388 22.67 -35.01 17.80
N ASP A 389 23.42 -34.66 18.82
CA ASP A 389 24.78 -34.14 18.73
C ASP A 389 24.87 -32.94 17.78
N GLU A 390 25.64 -33.07 16.70
CA GLU A 390 25.81 -32.04 15.69
C GLU A 390 24.75 -32.10 14.57
N ASP A 391 24.03 -33.21 14.45
CA ASP A 391 23.11 -33.44 13.36
C ASP A 391 21.71 -32.90 13.65
N GLN A 392 21.09 -32.37 12.61
CA GLN A 392 19.75 -31.79 12.66
C GLN A 392 18.89 -32.36 11.54
N TRP A 393 17.65 -32.69 11.88
CA TRP A 393 16.64 -33.12 10.94
C TRP A 393 15.40 -32.22 11.02
N MET A 394 14.76 -32.07 9.86
CA MET A 394 13.45 -31.45 9.70
C MET A 394 12.56 -32.49 9.02
N VAL A 395 11.49 -32.89 9.70
CA VAL A 395 10.54 -33.88 9.19
C VAL A 395 9.22 -33.19 8.90
N MET A 396 8.95 -32.97 7.61
CA MET A 396 7.74 -32.29 7.16
C MET A 396 6.64 -33.30 6.76
N PRO A 397 5.47 -33.29 7.41
CA PRO A 397 4.30 -34.02 6.91
C PRO A 397 3.72 -33.30 5.68
N LEU A 398 3.49 -34.05 4.61
CA LEU A 398 2.83 -33.62 3.37
C LEU A 398 1.61 -34.50 3.12
N TRP A 399 0.47 -33.87 2.84
CA TRP A 399 -0.78 -34.58 2.60
C TRP A 399 -0.76 -35.23 1.21
N ASP A 400 -1.02 -36.53 1.14
CA ASP A 400 -1.24 -37.26 -0.12
C ASP A 400 -2.74 -37.40 -0.36
N GLU A 401 -3.26 -36.63 -1.33
CA GLU A 401 -4.68 -36.63 -1.66
C GLU A 401 -5.20 -37.98 -2.18
N SER A 402 -4.34 -38.76 -2.85
CA SER A 402 -4.72 -40.07 -3.41
C SER A 402 -4.89 -41.12 -2.32
N LYS A 403 -4.02 -41.09 -1.31
CA LYS A 403 -4.00 -42.03 -0.19
C LYS A 403 -4.77 -41.55 1.03
N LYS A 404 -5.19 -40.28 1.05
CA LYS A 404 -5.84 -39.61 2.18
C LYS A 404 -5.05 -39.79 3.49
N THR A 405 -3.72 -39.67 3.39
CA THR A 405 -2.81 -39.83 4.53
C THR A 405 -1.64 -38.86 4.41
N TYR A 406 -0.95 -38.61 5.52
CA TYR A 406 0.30 -37.86 5.50
C TYR A 406 1.47 -38.77 5.14
N LEU A 407 2.30 -38.31 4.20
CA LEU A 407 3.65 -38.80 3.99
C LEU A 407 4.63 -37.84 4.64
N PHE A 408 5.73 -38.35 5.16
CA PHE A 408 6.75 -37.58 5.85
C PHE A 408 7.96 -37.40 4.92
N HIS A 409 8.45 -36.16 4.91
CA HIS A 409 9.64 -35.73 4.20
C HIS A 409 10.74 -35.42 5.21
N PRO A 410 11.54 -36.43 5.62
CA PRO A 410 12.70 -36.19 6.45
C PRO A 410 13.80 -35.52 5.62
N MET A 411 14.38 -34.46 6.16
CA MET A 411 15.50 -33.72 5.59
C MET A 411 16.59 -33.62 6.64
N VAL A 412 17.85 -33.70 6.21
CA VAL A 412 19.00 -33.49 7.07
C VAL A 412 19.65 -32.15 6.75
N PHE A 413 20.13 -31.45 7.77
CA PHE A 413 20.91 -30.23 7.57
C PHE A 413 22.37 -30.57 7.27
N LYS A 414 22.87 -30.12 6.12
CA LYS A 414 24.28 -30.27 5.72
C LYS A 414 25.04 -29.01 6.07
N ARG A 415 25.77 -29.02 7.19
CA ARG A 415 26.53 -27.87 7.72
C ARG A 415 27.59 -27.37 6.72
N ASP A 416 28.26 -28.28 6.04
CA ASP A 416 29.27 -27.99 5.00
C ASP A 416 28.70 -27.21 3.80
N GLN A 417 27.41 -27.37 3.53
CA GLN A 417 26.70 -26.75 2.40
C GLN A 417 25.69 -25.68 2.84
N ASN A 418 25.53 -25.47 4.14
CA ASN A 418 24.55 -24.57 4.75
C ASN A 418 23.13 -24.72 4.17
N ARG A 419 22.65 -25.97 4.01
CA ARG A 419 21.33 -26.24 3.40
C ARG A 419 20.67 -27.52 3.93
N TRP A 420 19.35 -27.58 3.82
CA TRP A 420 18.56 -28.79 4.00
C TRP A 420 18.64 -29.67 2.75
N VAL A 421 18.84 -30.98 2.94
CA VAL A 421 18.86 -31.97 1.86
C VAL A 421 17.91 -33.11 2.24
N SER A 422 17.12 -33.57 1.27
CA SER A 422 16.33 -34.80 1.40
C SER A 422 17.03 -35.97 0.70
N PRO A 423 17.87 -36.75 1.40
CA PRO A 423 18.36 -38.02 0.85
C PRO A 423 17.29 -39.12 0.83
N PHE A 424 16.14 -38.89 1.47
CA PHE A 424 15.19 -39.94 1.84
C PHE A 424 13.93 -39.99 0.97
N GLY A 425 13.54 -38.88 0.34
CA GLY A 425 12.26 -38.76 -0.38
C GLY A 425 11.05 -38.77 0.56
N LEU A 426 9.84 -38.89 0.00
CA LEU A 426 8.60 -39.04 0.78
C LEU A 426 8.43 -40.49 1.24
N CYS A 427 8.01 -40.67 2.48
CA CYS A 427 7.82 -42.00 3.08
C CYS A 427 6.75 -42.00 4.17
N SER A 428 6.42 -43.15 4.75
CA SER A 428 5.57 -43.18 5.95
C SER A 428 6.36 -42.66 7.17
N ASP A 429 5.63 -42.34 8.24
CA ASP A 429 6.17 -41.99 9.55
C ASP A 429 7.22 -42.98 10.06
N ALA A 430 6.90 -44.28 10.11
CA ALA A 430 7.81 -45.31 10.60
C ALA A 430 9.09 -45.41 9.74
N ILE A 431 8.96 -45.30 8.42
CA ILE A 431 10.11 -45.33 7.50
C ILE A 431 10.97 -44.07 7.66
N ALA A 432 10.37 -42.91 7.94
CA ALA A 432 11.13 -41.69 8.21
C ALA A 432 12.02 -41.85 9.45
N ILE A 433 11.53 -42.48 10.52
CA ILE A 433 12.33 -42.77 11.73
C ILE A 433 13.44 -43.77 11.41
N LEU A 434 13.13 -44.87 10.71
CA LEU A 434 14.14 -45.85 10.32
C LEU A 434 15.25 -45.23 9.47
N LYS A 435 14.91 -44.36 8.53
CA LYS A 435 15.90 -43.65 7.69
C LYS A 435 16.75 -42.67 8.49
N ILE A 436 16.19 -42.02 9.49
CA ILE A 436 16.95 -41.17 10.42
C ILE A 436 17.87 -42.03 11.29
N SER A 437 17.36 -43.14 11.82
CA SER A 437 18.15 -44.13 12.59
C SER A 437 19.32 -44.65 11.78
N ASP A 438 19.06 -45.10 10.55
CA ASP A 438 20.08 -45.54 9.61
C ASP A 438 21.11 -44.42 9.41
N TYR A 439 20.67 -43.20 9.11
CA TYR A 439 21.60 -42.09 8.95
C TYR A 439 22.50 -41.83 10.17
N ILE A 440 21.97 -41.94 11.39
CA ILE A 440 22.74 -41.82 12.63
C ILE A 440 23.77 -42.95 12.73
N CYS A 441 23.31 -44.21 12.63
CA CYS A 441 24.19 -45.37 12.73
C CYS A 441 25.29 -45.36 11.63
N SER A 442 25.00 -44.80 10.45
CA SER A 442 25.93 -44.67 9.30
C SER A 442 27.19 -43.91 9.63
N LYS A 443 27.04 -42.92 10.51
CA LYS A 443 28.12 -42.05 10.95
C LYS A 443 28.83 -42.60 12.16
N GLU A 444 28.15 -43.43 12.95
CA GLU A 444 28.67 -43.93 14.22
C GLU A 444 29.66 -45.10 14.05
N SER A 445 29.50 -46.06 13.13
CA SER A 445 30.58 -47.03 12.78
C SER A 445 30.28 -47.89 11.52
N ASN A 446 31.34 -48.38 10.86
CA ASN A 446 31.34 -49.45 9.84
C ASN A 446 30.16 -50.44 9.90
N TRP A 447 29.20 -50.29 9.01
CA TRP A 447 27.95 -51.06 8.99
C TRP A 447 28.01 -52.49 8.44
N HIS A 448 29.18 -53.00 8.07
CA HIS A 448 29.28 -54.37 7.55
C HIS A 448 28.96 -55.45 8.58
N ASP A 449 28.89 -55.12 9.88
CA ASP A 449 28.70 -56.11 10.95
C ASP A 449 27.26 -56.24 11.48
N LEU A 450 26.30 -55.42 11.02
CA LEU A 450 24.88 -55.46 11.46
C LEU A 450 23.91 -56.09 10.45
N LEU A 451 24.44 -56.62 9.34
CA LEU A 451 23.68 -57.38 8.34
C LEU A 451 24.22 -58.81 8.14
N SER A 452 24.91 -59.38 9.14
CA SER A 452 25.12 -60.83 9.15
C SER A 452 23.84 -61.53 9.61
N GLU A 453 23.25 -62.28 8.69
CA GLU A 453 22.14 -63.20 8.93
C GLU A 453 22.47 -64.16 10.09
N ASN A 454 21.77 -64.01 11.22
CA ASN A 454 21.16 -65.04 12.08
C ASN A 454 20.98 -64.50 13.51
N ASP A 455 19.80 -63.94 13.79
CA ASP A 455 18.90 -64.32 14.90
C ASP A 455 17.62 -63.46 14.88
#